data_AF-A0A7X7SV35-F1
#
_entry.id   AF-A0A7X7SV35-F1
#
_cell.length_a   1.000
_cell.length_b   1.000
_cell.length_c   1.000
_cell.angle_alpha   90.00
_cell.angle_beta   90.00
_cell.angle_gamma   90.00
#
_symmetry.space_group_name_H-M   'P 1'
#
loop_
_entity.id
_entity.type
_entity.pdbx_description
1 polymer ?
#
loop_
_entity_poly.entity_id
_entity_poly.type
_entity_poly.pdbx_seq_one_letter_code
_entity_poly.pdbx_strand_id
1 'polypeptide(L)'
;MNFDNVDGIIDSSMGGTAAFRWLQSQDYVLADKIGITGHSMGTWSSYTVAAENPEHAAIVIQCGEVEGPVRDENGNVRFRNVLLLQAQYDEFDYFRDYKPTTENLNKTELRYKIFCGQDAPVEWNKTYGSFADGTARRMELLKTVHRGVTHNIRAISTAMEWFTTALGVEPDIPPSDLVYMKRELLMGLALLVAVISLLPLCSFLLTLKFFAPVAQPLPDRYTAPVKSWHRMAVTSILLSVVFYPFVTQLGHGLFPYPDGVFKTLMAGGLILWLDVLFVIAFLLFRRWYKKGEGKELGVTMYDMGISFDRDKTVLDWKIIGKTVIMAVIMFGLLYVLTTVGYRCFNTDLRFIWPFLRPFTPGRFAQFLLYLPFFLVFFLFNGGVRLFGQMRLREYDSPAKTQLVWWLKNIYVMLGGLVIVSLFEYVPFLLGYGTGWALTGLTIFDGPFMSALVLIFPQFFVLFFVATYFYRKTGKVYLGSLVTAMIVAWITCGGAAYF
;
A
#
# COMPACT_ATOMS: atom_id res chain seq x y z
N MET A 1 22.43 0.23 13.88
CA MET A 1 22.13 -1.22 13.97
C MET A 1 22.57 -1.73 15.35
N ASN A 2 22.20 -2.94 15.78
CA ASN A 2 22.56 -3.48 17.11
C ASN A 2 24.07 -3.47 17.33
N PHE A 3 24.85 -3.70 16.28
CA PHE A 3 26.31 -3.62 16.32
C PHE A 3 26.86 -2.19 16.43
N ASP A 4 26.02 -1.17 16.26
CA ASP A 4 26.36 0.25 16.50
C ASP A 4 25.95 0.70 17.92
N ASN A 5 25.50 -0.24 18.78
CA ASN A 5 25.07 0.01 20.17
C ASN A 5 24.01 1.12 20.29
N VAL A 6 23.02 1.13 19.40
CA VAL A 6 21.93 2.12 19.46
C VAL A 6 20.97 1.77 20.61
N ASP A 7 20.85 2.68 21.57
CA ASP A 7 19.96 2.53 22.73
C ASP A 7 18.51 2.23 22.34
N GLY A 8 17.90 1.24 22.99
CA GLY A 8 16.48 0.87 22.83
C GLY A 8 16.17 -0.12 21.71
N ILE A 9 17.14 -0.51 20.87
CA ILE A 9 16.94 -1.58 19.88
C ILE A 9 17.25 -2.94 20.53
N ILE A 10 16.22 -3.80 20.65
CA ILE A 10 16.36 -5.15 21.23
C ILE A 10 16.94 -6.13 20.20
N ASP A 11 16.47 -6.07 18.95
CA ASP A 11 16.93 -6.92 17.84
C ASP A 11 16.84 -6.16 16.49
N SER A 12 17.95 -5.61 15.99
CA SER A 12 17.98 -4.94 14.68
C SER A 12 17.96 -5.89 13.49
N SER A 13 18.19 -7.19 13.72
CA SER A 13 18.05 -8.22 12.68
C SER A 13 16.58 -8.54 12.40
N MET A 14 15.66 -8.11 13.26
CA MET A 14 14.23 -8.40 13.20
C MET A 14 13.94 -9.91 13.08
N GLY A 15 14.64 -10.73 13.87
CA GLY A 15 14.59 -12.19 13.84
C GLY A 15 15.44 -12.84 12.74
N GLY A 16 16.10 -12.05 11.87
CA GLY A 16 16.94 -12.55 10.79
C GLY A 16 18.10 -13.40 11.26
N THR A 17 18.76 -13.03 12.37
CA THR A 17 19.88 -13.82 12.91
C THR A 17 19.41 -15.16 13.46
N ALA A 18 18.27 -15.17 14.14
CA ALA A 18 17.66 -16.42 14.62
C ALA A 18 17.30 -17.35 13.45
N ALA A 19 16.74 -16.79 12.36
CA ALA A 19 16.43 -17.55 11.15
C ALA A 19 17.70 -18.09 10.47
N PHE A 20 18.77 -17.30 10.39
CA PHE A 20 20.05 -17.73 9.83
C PHE A 20 20.62 -18.92 10.61
N ARG A 21 20.73 -18.80 11.95
CA ARG A 21 21.28 -19.86 12.80
C ARG A 21 20.40 -21.11 12.84
N TRP A 22 19.08 -20.94 12.73
CA TRP A 22 18.18 -22.08 12.59
C TRP A 22 18.38 -22.81 11.26
N LEU A 23 18.52 -22.09 10.13
CA LEU A 23 18.85 -22.70 8.84
C LEU A 23 20.20 -23.43 8.91
N GLN A 24 21.19 -22.81 9.52
CA GLN A 24 22.54 -23.37 9.69
C GLN A 24 22.56 -24.67 10.52
N SER A 25 21.60 -24.86 11.43
CA SER A 25 21.52 -26.07 12.26
C SER A 25 20.76 -27.23 11.60
N GLN A 26 20.22 -27.06 10.39
CA GLN A 26 19.52 -28.13 9.68
C GLN A 26 20.50 -29.03 8.94
N ASP A 27 20.41 -30.35 9.12
CA ASP A 27 21.32 -31.33 8.49
C ASP A 27 21.31 -31.31 6.95
N TYR A 28 20.25 -30.77 6.35
CA TYR A 28 20.09 -30.64 4.90
C TYR A 28 20.50 -29.26 4.35
N VAL A 29 21.10 -28.40 5.18
CA VAL A 29 21.63 -27.09 4.79
C VAL A 29 23.14 -27.09 4.97
N LEU A 30 23.87 -26.69 3.93
CA LEU A 30 25.31 -26.47 4.04
C LEU A 30 25.55 -25.16 4.82
N ALA A 31 26.13 -25.29 6.02
CA ALA A 31 26.27 -24.19 6.97
C ALA A 31 27.11 -23.00 6.46
N ASP A 32 28.00 -23.23 5.49
CA ASP A 32 28.84 -22.24 4.81
C ASP A 32 28.20 -21.68 3.53
N LYS A 33 26.98 -22.13 3.17
CA LYS A 33 26.26 -21.77 1.94
C LYS A 33 24.91 -21.11 2.23
N ILE A 34 24.91 -20.14 3.14
CA ILE A 34 23.70 -19.35 3.46
C ILE A 34 23.86 -17.93 2.94
N GLY A 35 22.91 -17.52 2.09
CA GLY A 35 22.82 -16.16 1.55
C GLY A 35 21.83 -15.30 2.32
N ILE A 36 22.07 -13.99 2.37
CA ILE A 36 21.23 -13.01 3.07
C ILE A 36 20.67 -12.02 2.04
N THR A 37 19.38 -11.67 2.13
CA THR A 37 18.82 -10.59 1.32
C THR A 37 17.77 -9.79 2.08
N GLY A 38 17.68 -8.51 1.75
CA GLY A 38 16.68 -7.60 2.29
C GLY A 38 16.37 -6.50 1.29
N HIS A 39 15.16 -5.95 1.39
CA HIS A 39 14.70 -4.81 0.59
C HIS A 39 14.38 -3.62 1.49
N SER A 40 14.75 -2.41 1.06
CA SER A 40 14.47 -1.19 1.80
C SER A 40 15.02 -1.26 3.23
N MET A 41 14.22 -0.98 4.26
CA MET A 41 14.59 -1.14 5.67
C MET A 41 15.13 -2.54 6.02
N GLY A 42 14.72 -3.59 5.30
CA GLY A 42 15.22 -4.95 5.51
C GLY A 42 16.71 -5.11 5.17
N THR A 43 17.31 -4.13 4.47
CA THR A 43 18.75 -4.09 4.19
C THR A 43 19.57 -3.83 5.45
N TRP A 44 19.11 -2.97 6.36
CA TRP A 44 19.73 -2.76 7.67
C TRP A 44 19.71 -4.04 8.52
N SER A 45 18.59 -4.75 8.51
CA SER A 45 18.51 -6.07 9.14
C SER A 45 19.46 -7.06 8.49
N SER A 46 19.58 -7.05 7.15
CA SER A 46 20.52 -7.93 6.43
C SER A 46 21.98 -7.70 6.83
N TYR A 47 22.41 -6.45 6.97
CA TYR A 47 23.75 -6.14 7.47
C TYR A 47 23.94 -6.54 8.93
N THR A 48 22.90 -6.42 9.77
CA THR A 48 22.94 -6.96 11.14
C THR A 48 23.16 -8.47 11.13
N VAL A 49 22.38 -9.21 10.33
CA VAL A 49 22.54 -10.67 10.22
C VAL A 49 23.95 -11.02 9.76
N ALA A 50 24.48 -10.32 8.76
CA ALA A 50 25.81 -10.57 8.23
C ALA A 50 26.93 -10.26 9.25
N ALA A 51 26.77 -9.21 10.05
CA ALA A 51 27.72 -8.85 11.11
C ALA A 51 27.72 -9.87 12.27
N GLU A 52 26.55 -10.36 12.66
CA GLU A 52 26.39 -11.34 13.75
C GLU A 52 26.71 -12.79 13.33
N ASN A 53 26.83 -13.05 12.02
CA ASN A 53 27.10 -14.36 11.42
C ASN A 53 28.12 -14.20 10.26
N PRO A 54 29.40 -13.92 10.56
CA PRO A 54 30.44 -13.57 9.57
C PRO A 54 30.78 -14.70 8.57
N GLU A 55 30.28 -15.91 8.81
CA GLU A 55 30.39 -17.09 7.95
C GLU A 55 29.38 -17.13 6.80
N HIS A 56 28.47 -16.16 6.69
CA HIS A 56 27.55 -16.04 5.55
C HIS A 56 28.28 -16.04 4.19
N ALA A 57 27.66 -16.60 3.16
CA ALA A 57 28.31 -16.74 1.85
C ALA A 57 28.21 -15.48 0.98
N ALA A 58 27.07 -14.79 1.04
CA ALA A 58 26.76 -13.63 0.22
C ALA A 58 25.62 -12.79 0.78
N ILE A 59 25.57 -11.52 0.34
CA ILE A 59 24.49 -10.59 0.65
C ILE A 59 23.95 -9.97 -0.64
N VAL A 60 22.62 -9.92 -0.78
CA VAL A 60 21.93 -9.15 -1.83
C VAL A 60 21.07 -8.06 -1.17
N ILE A 61 21.53 -6.82 -1.30
CA ILE A 61 20.90 -5.62 -0.76
C ILE A 61 20.03 -4.99 -1.85
N GLN A 62 18.73 -4.86 -1.63
CA GLN A 62 17.79 -4.31 -2.61
C GLN A 62 17.31 -2.93 -2.17
N CYS A 63 17.72 -1.87 -2.88
CA CYS A 63 17.49 -0.48 -2.48
C CYS A 63 17.89 -0.24 -1.02
N GLY A 64 19.19 -0.35 -0.74
CA GLY A 64 19.76 -0.18 0.60
C GLY A 64 20.94 0.78 0.59
N GLU A 65 21.34 1.20 1.78
CA GLU A 65 22.60 1.90 1.97
C GLU A 65 23.78 0.95 1.77
N VAL A 66 24.92 1.51 1.38
CA VAL A 66 26.16 0.75 1.30
C VAL A 66 26.86 0.79 2.65
N GLU A 67 27.37 -0.36 3.09
CA GLU A 67 28.13 -0.47 4.34
C GLU A 67 29.62 -0.67 4.09
N GLY A 68 30.41 -0.36 5.13
CA GLY A 68 31.85 0.00 5.17
C GLY A 68 32.87 -0.79 4.33
N PRO A 69 34.18 -0.45 4.44
CA PRO A 69 35.19 -0.92 3.49
C PRO A 69 35.16 -2.43 3.36
N VAL A 70 35.43 -2.93 2.14
CA VAL A 70 35.44 -4.37 1.84
C VAL A 70 36.23 -5.16 2.89
N ARG A 71 37.33 -4.58 3.38
CA ARG A 71 38.14 -5.07 4.48
C ARG A 71 38.07 -4.16 5.70
N ASP A 72 38.03 -4.75 6.89
CA ASP A 72 38.19 -4.04 8.15
C ASP A 72 39.64 -3.62 8.40
N GLU A 73 39.89 -2.94 9.53
CA GLU A 73 41.22 -2.46 9.93
C GLU A 73 42.25 -3.59 10.13
N ASN A 74 41.77 -4.81 10.39
CA ASN A 74 42.59 -6.01 10.56
C ASN A 74 42.82 -6.76 9.23
N GLY A 75 42.29 -6.25 8.11
CA GLY A 75 42.38 -6.86 6.79
C GLY A 75 41.37 -7.97 6.51
N ASN A 76 40.46 -8.27 7.45
CA ASN A 76 39.41 -9.28 7.27
C ASN A 76 38.28 -8.74 6.40
N VAL A 77 37.66 -9.60 5.60
CA VAL A 77 36.48 -9.22 4.81
C VAL A 77 35.31 -8.98 5.75
N ARG A 78 34.76 -7.76 5.71
CA ARG A 78 33.68 -7.35 6.63
C ARG A 78 32.33 -7.99 6.28
N PHE A 79 31.97 -7.90 5.00
CA PHE A 79 30.74 -8.50 4.45
C PHE A 79 31.11 -9.31 3.21
N ARG A 80 30.77 -10.60 3.18
CA ARG A 80 31.15 -11.48 2.08
C ARG A 80 30.22 -11.26 0.89
N ASN A 81 30.81 -11.10 -0.30
CA ASN A 81 30.14 -11.10 -1.60
C ASN A 81 28.84 -10.28 -1.63
N VAL A 82 28.95 -8.95 -1.72
CA VAL A 82 27.81 -8.03 -1.61
C VAL A 82 27.36 -7.51 -2.99
N LEU A 83 26.12 -7.78 -3.34
CA LEU A 83 25.41 -7.18 -4.47
C LEU A 83 24.44 -6.11 -3.97
N LEU A 84 24.53 -4.92 -4.56
CA LEU A 84 23.52 -3.89 -4.43
C LEU A 84 22.63 -3.86 -5.69
N LEU A 85 21.32 -4.00 -5.51
CA LEU A 85 20.31 -3.74 -6.54
C LEU A 85 19.74 -2.33 -6.32
N GLN A 86 20.12 -1.38 -7.18
CA GLN A 86 19.74 0.03 -7.09
C GLN A 86 18.57 0.33 -8.04
N ALA A 87 17.45 0.83 -7.50
CA ALA A 87 16.41 1.45 -8.33
C ALA A 87 16.92 2.77 -8.91
N GLN A 88 16.78 2.98 -10.23
CA GLN A 88 17.07 4.26 -10.87
C GLN A 88 16.16 5.38 -10.33
N TYR A 89 14.90 5.04 -10.08
CA TYR A 89 13.91 5.95 -9.52
C TYR A 89 13.63 5.59 -8.06
N ASP A 90 14.67 5.55 -7.22
CA ASP A 90 14.51 5.30 -5.79
C ASP A 90 13.90 6.53 -5.09
N GLU A 91 12.64 6.43 -4.64
CA GLU A 91 11.95 7.56 -3.99
C GLU A 91 12.62 8.02 -2.69
N PHE A 92 13.35 7.15 -2.01
CA PHE A 92 13.95 7.45 -0.71
C PHE A 92 15.37 8.00 -0.88
N ASP A 93 15.62 9.18 -0.33
CA ASP A 93 16.89 9.91 -0.49
C ASP A 93 18.08 9.25 0.21
N TYR A 94 17.87 8.63 1.38
CA TYR A 94 18.91 7.92 2.10
C TYR A 94 19.51 6.73 1.31
N PHE A 95 18.71 6.05 0.47
CA PHE A 95 19.23 5.03 -0.46
C PHE A 95 19.96 5.59 -1.69
N ARG A 96 19.92 6.92 -1.85
CA ARG A 96 20.61 7.68 -2.90
C ARG A 96 21.76 8.52 -2.34
N ASP A 97 22.30 8.17 -1.17
CA ASP A 97 23.35 8.94 -0.50
C ASP A 97 22.92 10.41 -0.26
N TYR A 98 21.63 10.62 0.04
CA TYR A 98 20.97 11.93 0.19
C TYR A 98 21.07 12.85 -1.03
N LYS A 99 21.31 12.29 -2.22
CA LYS A 99 21.32 13.03 -3.49
C LYS A 99 19.95 13.05 -4.16
N PRO A 100 19.61 14.06 -4.97
CA PRO A 100 18.32 14.14 -5.69
C PRO A 100 18.03 13.00 -6.66
N THR A 101 19.04 12.31 -7.17
CA THR A 101 18.88 11.17 -8.09
C THR A 101 19.97 10.12 -7.86
N THR A 102 19.83 8.95 -8.49
CA THR A 102 20.90 7.93 -8.51
C THR A 102 22.01 8.23 -9.51
N GLU A 103 21.97 9.38 -10.19
CA GLU A 103 22.95 9.70 -11.20
C GLU A 103 24.35 9.85 -10.57
N ASN A 104 25.34 9.21 -11.20
CA ASN A 104 26.74 9.27 -10.77
C ASN A 104 27.02 8.77 -9.35
N LEU A 105 26.10 8.03 -8.70
CA LEU A 105 26.39 7.41 -7.40
C LEU A 105 27.62 6.49 -7.49
N ASN A 106 27.73 5.70 -8.56
CA ASN A 106 28.91 4.86 -8.85
C ASN A 106 30.26 5.61 -8.93
N LYS A 107 30.24 6.95 -8.98
CA LYS A 107 31.44 7.79 -9.00
C LYS A 107 31.78 8.44 -7.65
N THR A 108 30.96 8.24 -6.62
CA THR A 108 31.23 8.78 -5.27
C THR A 108 32.20 7.90 -4.51
N GLU A 109 33.06 8.48 -3.66
CA GLU A 109 34.01 7.69 -2.85
C GLU A 109 33.30 6.65 -1.97
N LEU A 110 32.11 6.98 -1.47
CA LEU A 110 31.28 6.05 -0.72
C LEU A 110 30.98 4.76 -1.54
N ARG A 111 30.69 4.89 -2.84
CA ARG A 111 30.34 3.75 -3.69
C ARG A 111 31.56 3.07 -4.30
N TYR A 112 32.50 3.81 -4.87
CA TYR A 112 33.64 3.20 -5.57
C TYR A 112 34.75 2.75 -4.60
N LYS A 113 35.07 3.56 -3.59
CA LYS A 113 36.18 3.31 -2.67
C LYS A 113 35.77 2.52 -1.45
N ILE A 114 34.77 3.01 -0.72
CA ILE A 114 34.33 2.36 0.51
C ILE A 114 33.61 1.04 0.17
N PHE A 115 32.53 1.09 -0.62
CA PHE A 115 31.76 -0.12 -0.91
C PHE A 115 32.48 -1.11 -1.85
N CYS A 116 32.98 -0.65 -3.00
CA CYS A 116 33.62 -1.52 -4.01
C CYS A 116 35.12 -1.78 -3.78
N GLY A 117 35.79 -1.06 -2.87
CA GLY A 117 37.21 -1.23 -2.61
C GLY A 117 38.11 -0.87 -3.79
N GLN A 118 37.70 0.08 -4.64
CA GLN A 118 38.44 0.53 -5.82
C GLN A 118 39.05 1.92 -5.61
N ASP A 119 40.12 2.24 -6.35
CA ASP A 119 40.78 3.56 -6.28
C ASP A 119 40.23 4.58 -7.29
N ALA A 120 39.28 4.19 -8.12
CA ALA A 120 38.66 5.04 -9.14
C ALA A 120 37.17 4.71 -9.31
N PRO A 121 36.37 5.63 -9.90
CA PRO A 121 34.97 5.40 -10.20
C PRO A 121 34.69 4.06 -10.88
N VAL A 122 33.65 3.36 -10.41
CA VAL A 122 33.25 2.04 -10.92
C VAL A 122 32.14 2.13 -11.95
N GLU A 123 32.01 1.11 -12.79
CA GLU A 123 30.92 0.98 -13.75
C GLU A 123 29.71 0.31 -13.10
N TRP A 124 28.50 0.76 -13.46
CA TRP A 124 27.29 0.03 -13.10
C TRP A 124 27.29 -1.35 -13.74
N ASN A 125 26.68 -2.31 -13.04
CA ASN A 125 26.47 -3.68 -13.50
C ASN A 125 27.77 -4.46 -13.77
N LYS A 126 28.89 -4.04 -13.21
CA LYS A 126 30.19 -4.74 -13.30
C LYS A 126 30.58 -5.28 -11.93
N THR A 127 31.02 -6.54 -11.91
CA THR A 127 31.54 -7.18 -10.70
C THR A 127 33.02 -6.86 -10.54
N TYR A 128 33.39 -6.39 -9.36
CA TYR A 128 34.77 -6.17 -8.91
C TYR A 128 35.09 -7.16 -7.78
N GLY A 129 36.37 -7.39 -7.52
CA GLY A 129 36.83 -8.35 -6.50
C GLY A 129 36.65 -9.82 -6.92
N SER A 130 36.64 -10.71 -5.94
CA SER A 130 36.65 -12.17 -6.13
C SER A 130 35.64 -12.84 -5.21
N PHE A 131 34.82 -13.75 -5.76
CA PHE A 131 33.89 -14.55 -4.96
C PHE A 131 34.63 -15.50 -4.02
N ALA A 132 35.76 -16.06 -4.46
CA ALA A 132 36.58 -16.98 -3.67
C ALA A 132 37.14 -16.30 -2.42
N ASP A 133 37.51 -15.02 -2.54
CA ASP A 133 38.04 -14.24 -1.41
C ASP A 133 36.95 -13.57 -0.57
N GLY A 134 35.67 -13.72 -0.93
CA GLY A 134 34.56 -13.01 -0.30
C GLY A 134 34.48 -11.52 -0.65
N THR A 135 35.35 -11.03 -1.54
CA THR A 135 35.50 -9.60 -1.86
C THR A 135 34.64 -9.15 -3.04
N ALA A 136 33.82 -10.03 -3.64
CA ALA A 136 33.00 -9.67 -4.79
C ALA A 136 32.04 -8.51 -4.45
N ARG A 137 31.99 -7.50 -5.32
CA ARG A 137 31.12 -6.32 -5.20
C ARG A 137 30.53 -5.95 -6.55
N ARG A 138 29.22 -5.70 -6.58
CA ARG A 138 28.52 -5.20 -7.76
C ARG A 138 27.41 -4.25 -7.34
N MET A 139 27.26 -3.16 -8.09
CA MET A 139 26.06 -2.31 -8.04
C MET A 139 25.30 -2.45 -9.35
N GLU A 140 24.10 -3.02 -9.29
CA GLU A 140 23.22 -3.24 -10.43
C GLU A 140 22.19 -2.11 -10.52
N LEU A 141 22.22 -1.31 -11.58
CA LEU A 141 21.26 -0.23 -11.80
C LEU A 141 20.03 -0.74 -12.56
N LEU A 142 18.86 -0.55 -11.96
CA LEU A 142 17.60 -1.10 -12.44
C LEU A 142 16.63 0.02 -12.84
N LYS A 143 16.10 -0.02 -14.06
CA LYS A 143 15.10 0.93 -14.55
C LYS A 143 13.73 0.63 -13.95
N THR A 144 13.54 1.01 -12.68
CA THR A 144 12.32 0.80 -11.90
C THR A 144 12.29 1.77 -10.72
N VAL A 145 11.15 1.84 -10.03
CA VAL A 145 10.97 2.57 -8.76
C VAL A 145 11.42 1.72 -7.57
N HIS A 146 11.60 2.33 -6.39
CA HIS A 146 12.08 1.66 -5.18
C HIS A 146 11.38 0.34 -4.90
N ARG A 147 10.05 0.36 -4.85
CA ARG A 147 9.25 -0.85 -4.55
C ARG A 147 9.27 -1.86 -5.70
N GLY A 148 9.48 -1.38 -6.92
CA GLY A 148 9.46 -2.19 -8.14
C GLY A 148 10.69 -3.08 -8.31
N VAL A 149 11.77 -2.89 -7.53
CA VAL A 149 12.97 -3.77 -7.56
C VAL A 149 12.60 -5.20 -7.20
N THR A 150 11.73 -5.40 -6.20
CA THR A 150 11.29 -6.72 -5.72
C THR A 150 10.56 -7.56 -6.78
N HIS A 151 10.13 -6.95 -7.89
CA HIS A 151 9.39 -7.61 -8.97
C HIS A 151 9.99 -7.29 -10.34
N ASN A 152 11.19 -6.73 -10.40
CA ASN A 152 11.89 -6.47 -11.64
C ASN A 152 12.61 -7.75 -12.10
N ILE A 153 12.35 -8.16 -13.35
CA ILE A 153 12.91 -9.39 -13.92
C ILE A 153 14.44 -9.40 -13.83
N ARG A 154 15.09 -8.29 -14.21
CA ARG A 154 16.54 -8.17 -14.14
C ARG A 154 17.04 -8.23 -12.70
N ALA A 155 16.38 -7.56 -11.76
CA ALA A 155 16.75 -7.59 -10.36
C ALA A 155 16.76 -9.01 -9.78
N ILE A 156 15.69 -9.78 -10.03
CA ILE A 156 15.56 -11.15 -9.54
C ILE A 156 16.58 -12.06 -10.24
N SER A 157 16.74 -11.96 -11.56
CA SER A 157 17.75 -12.74 -12.29
C SER A 157 19.15 -12.46 -11.74
N THR A 158 19.53 -11.19 -11.57
CA THR A 158 20.86 -10.82 -11.03
C THR A 158 21.05 -11.32 -9.59
N ALA A 159 20.02 -11.23 -8.74
CA ALA A 159 20.09 -11.78 -7.39
C ALA A 159 20.30 -13.30 -7.39
N MET A 160 19.59 -14.01 -8.28
CA MET A 160 19.72 -15.47 -8.43
C MET A 160 21.08 -15.86 -9.01
N GLU A 161 21.60 -15.14 -10.01
CA GLU A 161 22.97 -15.31 -10.51
C GLU A 161 24.02 -15.09 -9.41
N TRP A 162 23.82 -14.08 -8.57
CA TRP A 162 24.72 -13.78 -7.47
C TRP A 162 24.76 -14.90 -6.43
N PHE A 163 23.59 -15.39 -6.02
CA PHE A 163 23.51 -16.51 -5.08
C PHE A 163 24.00 -17.81 -5.67
N THR A 164 23.62 -18.17 -6.90
CA THR A 164 24.11 -19.40 -7.54
C THR A 164 25.64 -19.41 -7.63
N THR A 165 26.25 -18.29 -8.01
CA THR A 165 27.71 -18.14 -8.05
C THR A 165 28.34 -18.22 -6.65
N ALA A 166 27.87 -17.42 -5.69
CA ALA A 166 28.49 -17.35 -4.36
C ALA A 166 28.28 -18.62 -3.53
N LEU A 167 27.14 -19.29 -3.69
CA LEU A 167 26.84 -20.55 -3.04
C LEU A 167 27.50 -21.73 -3.75
N GLY A 168 27.95 -21.58 -5.00
CA GLY A 168 28.53 -22.66 -5.80
C GLY A 168 27.49 -23.70 -6.18
N VAL A 169 26.29 -23.24 -6.56
CA VAL A 169 25.17 -24.10 -6.99
C VAL A 169 25.05 -24.01 -8.50
N GLU A 170 24.93 -25.15 -9.15
CA GLU A 170 24.62 -25.27 -10.58
C GLU A 170 23.14 -25.65 -10.74
N PRO A 171 22.23 -24.68 -10.95
CA PRO A 171 20.81 -24.99 -11.11
C PRO A 171 20.53 -25.60 -12.49
N ASP A 172 19.58 -26.54 -12.54
CA ASP A 172 19.10 -27.13 -13.81
C ASP A 172 18.39 -26.13 -14.72
N ILE A 173 17.86 -25.04 -14.13
CA ILE A 173 17.19 -23.95 -14.84
C ILE A 173 18.01 -22.66 -14.71
N PRO A 174 18.10 -21.85 -15.78
CA PRO A 174 18.86 -20.62 -15.72
C PRO A 174 18.17 -19.61 -14.78
N PRO A 175 18.92 -18.76 -14.05
CA PRO A 175 18.39 -17.71 -13.17
C PRO A 175 17.37 -16.75 -13.81
N SER A 176 17.36 -16.66 -15.14
CA SER A 176 16.45 -15.83 -15.92
C SER A 176 15.13 -16.51 -16.30
N ASP A 177 14.96 -17.81 -16.07
CA ASP A 177 13.71 -18.53 -16.31
C ASP A 177 12.72 -18.32 -15.15
N LEU A 178 12.02 -17.19 -15.21
CA LEU A 178 11.18 -16.68 -14.14
C LEU A 178 9.69 -16.80 -14.46
N VAL A 179 8.94 -17.49 -13.58
CA VAL A 179 7.47 -17.65 -13.70
C VAL A 179 6.66 -16.76 -12.75
N TYR A 180 7.32 -16.07 -11.81
CA TYR A 180 6.63 -15.35 -10.72
C TYR A 180 5.67 -14.26 -11.21
N MET A 181 5.99 -13.49 -12.25
CA MET A 181 5.08 -12.46 -12.77
C MET A 181 3.79 -13.04 -13.36
N LYS A 182 3.87 -14.23 -13.98
CA LYS A 182 2.67 -14.94 -14.44
C LYS A 182 1.78 -15.30 -13.25
N ARG A 183 2.39 -15.81 -12.17
CA ARG A 183 1.68 -16.07 -10.91
C ARG A 183 1.08 -14.79 -10.34
N GLU A 184 1.83 -13.70 -10.25
CA GLU A 184 1.33 -12.43 -9.69
C GLU A 184 0.15 -11.87 -10.51
N LEU A 185 0.20 -11.91 -11.85
CA LEU A 185 -0.92 -11.50 -12.71
C LEU A 185 -2.16 -12.37 -12.50
N LEU A 186 -2.00 -13.69 -12.38
CA LEU A 186 -3.11 -14.60 -12.10
C LEU A 186 -3.70 -14.38 -10.70
N MET A 187 -2.86 -14.11 -9.70
CA MET A 187 -3.31 -13.76 -8.34
C MET A 187 -4.05 -12.42 -8.32
N GLY A 188 -3.58 -11.43 -9.08
CA GLY A 188 -4.25 -10.15 -9.23
C GLY A 188 -5.59 -10.28 -9.94
N LEU A 189 -5.69 -11.13 -10.97
CA LEU A 189 -6.95 -11.47 -11.61
C LEU A 189 -7.90 -12.18 -10.63
N ALA A 190 -7.41 -13.14 -9.84
CA ALA A 190 -8.20 -13.83 -8.83
C ALA A 190 -8.74 -12.86 -7.78
N LEU A 191 -7.92 -11.91 -7.31
CA LEU A 191 -8.34 -10.84 -6.40
C LEU A 191 -9.43 -9.96 -7.02
N LEU A 192 -9.23 -9.52 -8.26
CA LEU A 192 -10.21 -8.69 -8.97
C LEU A 192 -11.54 -9.43 -9.15
N VAL A 193 -11.51 -10.69 -9.59
CA VAL A 193 -12.71 -11.52 -9.77
C VAL A 193 -13.39 -11.78 -8.42
N ALA A 194 -12.64 -12.04 -7.34
CA ALA A 194 -13.19 -12.20 -6.00
C ALA A 194 -13.94 -10.94 -5.55
N VAL A 195 -13.36 -9.75 -5.72
CA VAL A 195 -14.03 -8.48 -5.38
C VAL A 195 -15.24 -8.21 -6.28
N ILE A 196 -15.13 -8.48 -7.59
CA ILE A 196 -16.26 -8.32 -8.54
C ILE A 196 -17.39 -9.31 -8.23
N SER A 197 -17.10 -10.49 -7.69
CA SER A 197 -18.12 -11.50 -7.31
C SER A 197 -19.11 -10.99 -6.24
N LEU A 198 -18.74 -9.92 -5.51
CA LEU A 198 -19.65 -9.26 -4.58
C LEU A 198 -20.87 -8.62 -5.26
N LEU A 199 -20.77 -8.25 -6.55
CA LEU A 199 -21.86 -7.64 -7.31
C LEU A 199 -23.03 -8.62 -7.54
N PRO A 200 -22.82 -9.81 -8.16
CA PRO A 200 -23.87 -10.80 -8.29
C PRO A 200 -24.32 -11.35 -6.93
N LEU A 201 -23.41 -11.51 -5.95
CA LEU A 201 -23.81 -11.90 -4.59
C LEU A 201 -24.78 -10.87 -3.97
N CYS A 202 -24.49 -9.58 -4.08
CA CYS A 202 -25.38 -8.51 -3.62
C CYS A 202 -26.76 -8.61 -4.28
N SER A 203 -26.79 -8.74 -5.61
CA SER A 203 -28.06 -8.88 -6.35
C SER A 203 -28.84 -10.11 -5.92
N PHE A 204 -28.17 -11.26 -5.73
CA PHE A 204 -28.80 -12.49 -5.27
C PHE A 204 -29.37 -12.33 -3.84
N LEU A 205 -28.58 -11.82 -2.90
CA LEU A 205 -29.03 -11.62 -1.52
C LEU A 205 -30.26 -10.72 -1.46
N LEU A 206 -30.32 -9.64 -2.24
CA LEU A 206 -31.48 -8.75 -2.30
C LEU A 206 -32.76 -9.42 -2.83
N THR A 207 -32.67 -10.57 -3.51
CA THR A 207 -33.87 -11.36 -3.89
C THR A 207 -34.44 -12.19 -2.73
N LEU A 208 -33.65 -12.44 -1.68
CA LEU A 208 -34.08 -13.22 -0.52
C LEU A 208 -35.03 -12.39 0.35
N LYS A 209 -36.16 -12.97 0.76
CA LYS A 209 -37.18 -12.30 1.60
C LYS A 209 -36.61 -11.57 2.82
N PHE A 210 -35.57 -12.13 3.44
CA PHE A 210 -34.92 -11.53 4.60
C PHE A 210 -34.25 -10.19 4.25
N PHE A 211 -33.50 -10.11 3.14
CA PHE A 211 -32.73 -8.94 2.72
C PHE A 211 -33.44 -8.03 1.72
N ALA A 212 -34.56 -8.47 1.11
CA ALA A 212 -35.33 -7.65 0.17
C ALA A 212 -35.63 -6.22 0.68
N PRO A 213 -35.93 -5.97 1.97
CA PRO A 213 -36.11 -4.61 2.49
C PRO A 213 -34.86 -3.72 2.44
N VAL A 214 -33.66 -4.25 2.21
CA VAL A 214 -32.43 -3.45 2.02
C VAL A 214 -32.44 -2.72 0.66
N ALA A 215 -33.16 -3.25 -0.33
CA ALA A 215 -33.35 -2.59 -1.61
C ALA A 215 -34.38 -1.46 -1.47
N GLN A 216 -33.90 -0.24 -1.18
CA GLN A 216 -34.74 0.95 -1.12
C GLN A 216 -34.74 1.69 -2.47
N PRO A 217 -35.81 2.43 -2.79
CA PRO A 217 -35.79 3.34 -3.93
C PRO A 217 -34.62 4.32 -3.83
N LEU A 218 -34.01 4.63 -4.98
CA LEU A 218 -33.07 5.73 -5.06
C LEU A 218 -33.80 7.04 -4.72
N PRO A 219 -33.21 7.95 -3.92
CA PRO A 219 -33.87 9.21 -3.67
C PRO A 219 -33.93 10.05 -4.95
N ASP A 220 -35.11 10.59 -5.25
CA ASP A 220 -35.51 11.17 -6.53
C ASP A 220 -35.72 12.69 -6.50
N ARG A 221 -35.74 13.31 -5.31
CA ARG A 221 -36.09 14.74 -5.13
C ARG A 221 -34.93 15.69 -5.43
N TYR A 222 -33.69 15.23 -5.26
CA TYR A 222 -32.49 16.06 -5.36
C TYR A 222 -31.47 15.49 -6.34
N THR A 223 -30.83 16.38 -7.09
CA THR A 223 -29.57 16.11 -7.80
C THR A 223 -28.70 17.34 -7.67
N ALA A 224 -27.40 17.16 -7.52
CA ALA A 224 -26.49 18.28 -7.34
C ALA A 224 -26.50 19.21 -8.57
N PRO A 225 -26.75 20.53 -8.40
CA PRO A 225 -26.60 21.49 -9.48
C PRO A 225 -25.17 21.44 -10.04
N VAL A 226 -25.02 21.51 -11.37
CA VAL A 226 -23.71 21.33 -12.05
C VAL A 226 -22.62 22.22 -11.48
N LYS A 227 -22.91 23.52 -11.29
CA LYS A 227 -21.95 24.48 -10.71
C LYS A 227 -21.53 24.09 -9.29
N SER A 228 -22.49 23.67 -8.46
CA SER A 228 -22.22 23.26 -7.08
C SER A 228 -21.43 21.95 -7.02
N TRP A 229 -21.77 20.99 -7.89
CA TRP A 229 -21.05 19.73 -8.05
C TRP A 229 -19.57 19.97 -8.38
N HIS A 230 -19.29 20.81 -9.37
CA HIS A 230 -17.91 21.15 -9.75
C HIS A 230 -17.15 21.86 -8.62
N ARG A 231 -17.78 22.82 -7.94
CA ARG A 231 -17.17 23.49 -6.78
C ARG A 231 -16.81 22.48 -5.69
N MET A 232 -17.73 21.58 -5.33
CA MET A 232 -17.48 20.55 -4.32
C MET A 232 -16.40 19.54 -4.74
N ALA A 233 -16.35 19.18 -6.03
CA ALA A 233 -15.32 18.31 -6.57
C ALA A 233 -13.93 18.96 -6.47
N VAL A 234 -13.79 20.21 -6.96
CA VAL A 234 -12.52 20.95 -6.89
C VAL A 234 -12.09 21.16 -5.43
N THR A 235 -13.01 21.53 -4.54
CA THR A 235 -12.68 21.62 -3.10
C THR A 235 -12.19 20.29 -2.54
N SER A 236 -12.82 19.17 -2.87
CA SER A 236 -12.40 17.84 -2.38
C SER A 236 -11.02 17.46 -2.92
N ILE A 237 -10.75 17.75 -4.20
CA ILE A 237 -9.44 17.55 -4.84
C ILE A 237 -8.37 18.39 -4.16
N LEU A 238 -8.58 19.69 -3.97
CA LEU A 238 -7.62 20.59 -3.32
C LEU A 238 -7.34 20.19 -1.87
N LEU A 239 -8.37 19.81 -1.11
CA LEU A 239 -8.20 19.28 0.25
C LEU A 239 -7.35 18.00 0.23
N SER A 240 -7.58 17.09 -0.71
CA SER A 240 -6.75 15.89 -0.84
C SER A 240 -5.32 16.22 -1.21
N VAL A 241 -5.06 17.17 -2.11
CA VAL A 241 -3.69 17.60 -2.48
C VAL A 241 -2.95 18.15 -1.27
N VAL A 242 -3.61 19.01 -0.50
CA VAL A 242 -2.99 19.61 0.69
C VAL A 242 -2.79 18.55 1.77
N PHE A 243 -3.83 17.84 2.19
CA PHE A 243 -3.76 17.02 3.40
C PHE A 243 -3.10 15.65 3.20
N TYR A 244 -3.05 15.09 1.99
CA TYR A 244 -2.43 13.78 1.77
C TYR A 244 -0.96 13.71 2.23
N PRO A 245 -0.02 14.50 1.67
CA PRO A 245 1.40 14.45 2.06
C PRO A 245 1.60 14.67 3.58
N PHE A 246 0.99 15.71 4.13
CA PHE A 246 1.27 16.13 5.50
C PHE A 246 0.62 15.23 6.55
N VAL A 247 -0.66 14.87 6.37
CA VAL A 247 -1.40 14.15 7.40
C VAL A 247 -1.09 12.67 7.39
N THR A 248 -0.82 12.08 6.22
CA THR A 248 -0.37 10.68 6.17
C THR A 248 1.00 10.53 6.82
N GLN A 249 1.94 11.45 6.56
CA GLN A 249 3.25 11.45 7.21
C GLN A 249 3.14 11.69 8.73
N LEU A 250 2.27 12.61 9.16
CA LEU A 250 1.98 12.84 10.57
C LEU A 250 1.49 11.56 11.25
N GLY A 251 0.46 10.91 10.69
CA GLY A 251 -0.11 9.68 11.26
C GLY A 251 0.80 8.46 11.09
N HIS A 252 1.79 8.50 10.20
CA HIS A 252 2.73 7.41 10.02
C HIS A 252 3.65 7.20 11.22
N GLY A 253 4.14 8.29 11.83
CA GLY A 253 5.17 8.20 12.86
C GLY A 253 5.31 9.40 13.81
N LEU A 254 4.55 10.48 13.62
CA LEU A 254 4.64 11.68 14.47
C LEU A 254 3.40 11.88 15.35
N PHE A 255 2.28 11.25 15.01
CA PHE A 255 1.06 11.33 15.78
C PHE A 255 1.16 10.41 17.02
N PRO A 256 0.89 10.93 18.24
CA PRO A 256 1.06 10.18 19.48
C PRO A 256 -0.10 9.20 19.68
N TYR A 257 -0.12 8.12 18.90
CA TYR A 257 -1.04 7.01 19.14
C TYR A 257 -0.75 6.36 20.50
N PRO A 258 -1.77 5.85 21.21
CA PRO A 258 -1.54 5.12 22.46
C PRO A 258 -0.61 3.93 22.25
N ASP A 259 0.47 3.90 23.04
CA ASP A 259 1.52 2.88 22.97
C ASP A 259 0.93 1.46 23.09
N GLY A 260 1.37 0.56 22.20
CA GLY A 260 0.94 -0.84 22.19
C GLY A 260 -0.50 -1.09 21.71
N VAL A 261 -1.29 -0.05 21.41
CA VAL A 261 -2.67 -0.18 20.92
C VAL A 261 -2.72 -0.20 19.39
N PHE A 262 -2.14 0.81 18.74
CA PHE A 262 -2.10 0.94 17.28
C PHE A 262 -0.80 0.37 16.73
N LYS A 263 -0.85 -0.86 16.22
CA LYS A 263 0.34 -1.68 15.90
C LYS A 263 0.69 -1.74 14.42
N THR A 264 -0.08 -1.06 13.58
CA THR A 264 0.10 -1.04 12.11
C THR A 264 0.37 0.39 11.63
N LEU A 265 1.65 0.74 11.46
CA LEU A 265 2.12 2.10 11.16
C LEU A 265 1.49 2.71 9.89
N MET A 266 1.38 1.92 8.81
CA MET A 266 0.74 2.38 7.57
C MET A 266 -0.77 2.64 7.74
N ALA A 267 -1.44 1.88 8.62
CA ALA A 267 -2.84 2.12 8.91
C ALA A 267 -3.04 3.44 9.68
N GLY A 268 -2.12 3.77 10.60
CA GLY A 268 -2.11 5.05 11.34
C GLY A 268 -2.13 6.27 10.41
N GLY A 269 -1.18 6.34 9.47
CA GLY A 269 -1.15 7.43 8.49
C GLY A 269 -2.41 7.52 7.64
N LEU A 270 -2.97 6.37 7.22
CA LEU A 270 -4.18 6.35 6.41
C LEU A 270 -5.42 6.80 7.21
N ILE A 271 -5.62 6.31 8.45
CA ILE A 271 -6.78 6.73 9.25
C ILE A 271 -6.73 8.21 9.59
N LEU A 272 -5.57 8.74 9.99
CA LEU A 272 -5.47 10.15 10.37
C LEU A 272 -5.83 11.06 9.19
N TRP A 273 -5.33 10.74 8.00
CA TRP A 273 -5.65 11.47 6.79
C TRP A 273 -7.14 11.43 6.45
N LEU A 274 -7.73 10.23 6.45
CA LEU A 274 -9.15 10.04 6.14
C LEU A 274 -10.05 10.72 7.19
N ASP A 275 -9.71 10.63 8.47
CA ASP A 275 -10.49 11.22 9.56
C ASP A 275 -10.44 12.76 9.53
N VAL A 276 -9.28 13.35 9.22
CA VAL A 276 -9.17 14.81 9.00
C VAL A 276 -10.03 15.24 7.83
N LEU A 277 -9.99 14.51 6.70
CA LEU A 277 -10.85 14.80 5.55
C LEU A 277 -12.34 14.62 5.88
N PHE A 278 -12.68 13.66 6.74
CA PHE A 278 -14.04 13.48 7.24
C PHE A 278 -14.49 14.68 8.06
N VAL A 279 -13.71 15.11 9.06
CA VAL A 279 -14.05 16.24 9.93
C VAL A 279 -14.28 17.51 9.11
N ILE A 280 -13.37 17.82 8.18
CA ILE A 280 -13.51 18.98 7.29
C ILE A 280 -14.77 18.84 6.42
N ALA A 281 -14.97 17.69 5.77
CA ALA A 281 -16.13 17.45 4.93
C ALA A 281 -17.44 17.55 5.71
N PHE A 282 -17.48 17.07 6.96
CA PHE A 282 -18.64 17.14 7.84
C PHE A 282 -18.99 18.58 8.20
N LEU A 283 -17.99 19.41 8.54
CA LEU A 283 -18.21 20.81 8.85
C LEU A 283 -18.71 21.60 7.63
N LEU A 284 -18.11 21.36 6.46
CA LEU A 284 -18.54 21.96 5.18
C LEU A 284 -19.96 21.52 4.81
N PHE A 285 -20.27 20.23 4.92
CA PHE A 285 -21.60 19.69 4.71
C PHE A 285 -22.61 20.28 5.69
N ARG A 286 -22.30 20.36 6.98
CA ARG A 286 -23.19 20.94 8.00
C ARG A 286 -23.53 22.39 7.67
N ARG A 287 -22.54 23.18 7.23
CA ARG A 287 -22.75 24.57 6.79
C ARG A 287 -23.65 24.60 5.55
N TRP A 288 -23.35 23.80 4.54
CA TRP A 288 -24.15 23.71 3.32
C TRP A 288 -25.60 23.27 3.59
N TYR A 289 -25.79 22.27 4.45
CA TYR A 289 -27.09 21.68 4.78
C TYR A 289 -27.95 22.61 5.65
N LYS A 290 -27.36 23.26 6.67
CA LYS A 290 -28.13 24.08 7.63
C LYS A 290 -28.28 25.55 7.21
N LYS A 291 -27.35 26.08 6.41
CA LYS A 291 -27.25 27.52 6.14
C LYS A 291 -26.98 27.87 4.68
N GLY A 292 -26.78 26.91 3.79
CA GLY A 292 -26.46 27.16 2.39
C GLY A 292 -27.46 26.55 1.43
N GLU A 293 -26.98 26.28 0.22
CA GLU A 293 -27.76 25.75 -0.91
C GLU A 293 -28.57 24.48 -0.55
N GLY A 294 -28.08 23.61 0.35
CA GLY A 294 -28.84 22.45 0.79
C GLY A 294 -30.16 22.81 1.49
N LYS A 295 -30.15 23.88 2.29
CA LYS A 295 -31.37 24.41 2.93
C LYS A 295 -32.27 25.10 1.91
N GLU A 296 -31.70 25.89 1.01
CA GLU A 296 -32.43 26.61 -0.03
C GLU A 296 -33.16 25.65 -0.97
N LEU A 297 -32.54 24.52 -1.29
CA LEU A 297 -33.11 23.44 -2.11
C LEU A 297 -34.03 22.49 -1.33
N GLY A 298 -34.22 22.70 -0.02
CA GLY A 298 -35.09 21.85 0.81
C GLY A 298 -34.62 20.40 0.91
N VAL A 299 -33.30 20.17 0.84
CA VAL A 299 -32.70 18.83 0.89
C VAL A 299 -32.95 18.18 2.24
N THR A 300 -33.31 16.90 2.22
CA THR A 300 -33.58 16.10 3.42
C THR A 300 -32.50 15.05 3.68
N MET A 301 -32.51 14.42 4.85
CA MET A 301 -31.64 13.26 5.10
C MET A 301 -32.00 12.03 4.27
N TYR A 302 -33.22 11.97 3.70
CA TYR A 302 -33.60 10.97 2.70
C TYR A 302 -32.81 11.16 1.41
N ASP A 303 -32.69 12.41 0.96
CA ASP A 303 -31.86 12.76 -0.19
C ASP A 303 -30.39 12.44 0.05
N MET A 304 -29.92 12.49 1.30
CA MET A 304 -28.54 12.12 1.62
C MET A 304 -28.31 10.60 1.69
N GLY A 305 -29.36 9.80 1.46
CA GLY A 305 -29.31 8.34 1.55
C GLY A 305 -29.20 7.79 2.97
N ILE A 306 -29.44 8.64 3.98
CA ILE A 306 -29.39 8.30 5.41
C ILE A 306 -30.80 7.93 5.92
N SER A 307 -31.79 8.79 5.69
CA SER A 307 -33.14 8.57 6.22
C SER A 307 -33.94 7.56 5.40
N PHE A 308 -34.82 6.81 6.06
CA PHE A 308 -35.82 5.95 5.45
C PHE A 308 -37.17 6.64 5.24
N ASP A 309 -37.37 7.80 5.85
CA ASP A 309 -38.55 8.65 5.68
C ASP A 309 -38.19 9.90 4.85
N ARG A 310 -39.09 10.31 3.95
CA ARG A 310 -38.85 11.40 3.00
C ARG A 310 -38.73 12.77 3.66
N ASP A 311 -39.39 13.00 4.79
CA ASP A 311 -39.50 14.35 5.39
C ASP A 311 -38.82 14.43 6.76
N LYS A 312 -38.91 13.37 7.55
CA LYS A 312 -38.26 13.25 8.85
C LYS A 312 -36.94 12.51 8.71
N THR A 313 -36.03 12.76 9.65
CA THR A 313 -34.80 11.96 9.77
C THR A 313 -35.11 10.73 10.61
N VAL A 314 -35.37 9.60 9.95
CA VAL A 314 -35.73 8.32 10.58
C VAL A 314 -34.76 7.24 10.12
N LEU A 315 -34.14 6.58 11.09
CA LEU A 315 -33.28 5.43 10.86
C LEU A 315 -34.08 4.15 11.09
N ASP A 316 -34.17 3.29 10.08
CA ASP A 316 -34.71 1.95 10.25
C ASP A 316 -33.59 1.01 10.69
N TRP A 317 -33.45 0.84 12.01
CA TRP A 317 -32.45 -0.03 12.59
C TRP A 317 -32.59 -1.50 12.19
N LYS A 318 -33.80 -1.96 11.81
CA LYS A 318 -33.99 -3.34 11.32
C LYS A 318 -33.38 -3.49 9.93
N ILE A 319 -33.59 -2.53 9.04
CA ILE A 319 -32.98 -2.54 7.70
C ILE A 319 -31.47 -2.32 7.78
N ILE A 320 -31.00 -1.40 8.65
CA ILE A 320 -29.57 -1.19 8.88
C ILE A 320 -28.93 -2.48 9.42
N GLY A 321 -29.53 -3.15 10.40
CA GLY A 321 -29.04 -4.43 10.91
C GLY A 321 -28.94 -5.51 9.83
N LYS A 322 -29.96 -5.63 8.97
CA LYS A 322 -29.91 -6.51 7.80
C LYS A 322 -28.80 -6.14 6.82
N THR A 323 -28.55 -4.85 6.63
CA THR A 323 -27.48 -4.35 5.77
C THR A 323 -26.10 -4.70 6.33
N VAL A 324 -25.92 -4.62 7.66
CA VAL A 324 -24.70 -5.06 8.35
C VAL A 324 -24.50 -6.57 8.17
N ILE A 325 -25.52 -7.39 8.40
CA ILE A 325 -25.45 -8.85 8.20
C ILE A 325 -25.08 -9.17 6.74
N MET A 326 -25.71 -8.50 5.78
CA MET A 326 -25.42 -8.67 4.36
C MET A 326 -23.96 -8.32 4.04
N ALA A 327 -23.45 -7.19 4.56
CA ALA A 327 -22.07 -6.79 4.39
C ALA A 327 -21.10 -7.82 5.00
N VAL A 328 -21.41 -8.38 6.18
CA VAL A 328 -20.62 -9.44 6.83
C VAL A 328 -20.62 -10.73 6.00
N ILE A 329 -21.74 -11.14 5.41
CA ILE A 329 -21.78 -12.31 4.50
C ILE A 329 -20.88 -12.07 3.27
N MET A 330 -20.94 -10.87 2.70
CA MET A 330 -20.14 -10.50 1.53
C MET A 330 -18.64 -10.44 1.86
N PHE A 331 -18.27 -9.86 2.99
CA PHE A 331 -16.91 -9.92 3.50
C PHE A 331 -16.49 -11.36 3.78
N GLY A 332 -17.39 -12.17 4.36
CA GLY A 332 -17.19 -13.58 4.64
C GLY A 332 -16.87 -14.40 3.38
N LEU A 333 -17.53 -14.12 2.24
CA LEU A 333 -17.17 -14.74 0.96
C LEU A 333 -15.70 -14.47 0.60
N LEU A 334 -15.26 -13.21 0.64
CA LEU A 334 -13.87 -12.87 0.36
C LEU A 334 -12.92 -13.55 1.35
N TYR A 335 -13.27 -13.56 2.64
CA TYR A 335 -12.47 -14.18 3.69
C TYR A 335 -12.33 -15.70 3.47
N VAL A 336 -13.42 -16.38 3.11
CA VAL A 336 -13.40 -17.81 2.77
C VAL A 336 -12.54 -18.05 1.53
N LEU A 337 -12.72 -17.29 0.45
CA LEU A 337 -11.92 -17.44 -0.78
C LEU A 337 -10.43 -17.25 -0.50
N THR A 338 -10.06 -16.21 0.25
CA THR A 338 -8.68 -15.96 0.66
C THR A 338 -8.15 -17.08 1.57
N THR A 339 -8.96 -17.58 2.50
CA THR A 339 -8.54 -18.64 3.43
C THR A 339 -8.36 -19.98 2.71
N VAL A 340 -9.24 -20.32 1.76
CA VAL A 340 -9.10 -21.49 0.90
C VAL A 340 -7.84 -21.34 0.04
N GLY A 341 -7.62 -20.17 -0.58
CA GLY A 341 -6.38 -19.83 -1.27
C GLY A 341 -5.15 -20.12 -0.42
N TYR A 342 -5.15 -19.59 0.80
CA TYR A 342 -4.02 -19.66 1.71
C TYR A 342 -3.78 -21.09 2.23
N ARG A 343 -4.83 -21.80 2.64
CA ARG A 343 -4.73 -23.12 3.27
C ARG A 343 -4.56 -24.26 2.27
N CYS A 344 -5.21 -24.19 1.12
CA CYS A 344 -5.19 -25.26 0.12
C CYS A 344 -4.08 -25.07 -0.93
N PHE A 345 -3.69 -23.82 -1.24
CA PHE A 345 -2.75 -23.52 -2.32
C PHE A 345 -1.53 -22.71 -1.88
N ASN A 346 -1.37 -22.47 -0.57
CA ASN A 346 -0.28 -21.66 0.00
C ASN A 346 -0.11 -20.30 -0.69
N THR A 347 -1.24 -19.65 -1.04
CA THR A 347 -1.27 -18.40 -1.78
C THR A 347 -2.34 -17.45 -1.24
N ASP A 348 -2.03 -16.17 -1.15
CA ASP A 348 -2.95 -15.12 -0.70
C ASP A 348 -3.53 -14.32 -1.87
N LEU A 349 -4.77 -13.80 -1.76
CA LEU A 349 -5.32 -12.91 -2.79
C LEU A 349 -4.57 -11.58 -2.76
N ARG A 350 -3.70 -11.39 -3.75
CA ARG A 350 -2.73 -10.30 -3.79
C ARG A 350 -2.41 -9.89 -5.22
N PHE A 351 -1.76 -8.74 -5.37
CA PHE A 351 -1.09 -8.36 -6.61
C PHE A 351 0.14 -7.52 -6.27
N ILE A 352 1.33 -8.10 -6.48
CA ILE A 352 2.66 -7.51 -6.19
C ILE A 352 2.92 -7.29 -4.68
N TRP A 353 1.92 -6.93 -3.89
CA TRP A 353 2.01 -6.80 -2.44
C TRP A 353 0.90 -7.58 -1.74
N PRO A 354 1.18 -8.14 -0.54
CA PRO A 354 0.18 -8.88 0.23
C PRO A 354 -0.97 -7.96 0.63
N PHE A 355 -2.18 -8.26 0.14
CA PHE A 355 -3.38 -7.49 0.47
C PHE A 355 -4.24 -8.25 1.48
N LEU A 356 -4.83 -9.37 1.05
CA LEU A 356 -5.81 -10.09 1.84
C LEU A 356 -5.16 -11.38 2.36
N ARG A 357 -4.99 -11.46 3.69
CA ARG A 357 -4.48 -12.66 4.37
C ARG A 357 -5.42 -13.08 5.49
N PRO A 358 -5.56 -14.39 5.77
CA PRO A 358 -6.32 -14.84 6.94
C PRO A 358 -5.74 -14.22 8.21
N PHE A 359 -6.63 -13.75 9.09
CA PHE A 359 -6.20 -13.10 10.33
C PHE A 359 -5.58 -14.09 11.32
N THR A 360 -4.48 -13.66 11.94
CA THR A 360 -4.13 -14.12 13.30
C THR A 360 -5.01 -13.38 14.32
N PRO A 361 -5.13 -13.86 15.58
CA PRO A 361 -5.91 -13.16 16.60
C PRO A 361 -5.51 -11.69 16.79
N GLY A 362 -4.19 -11.40 16.80
CA GLY A 362 -3.68 -10.04 16.90
C GLY A 362 -4.06 -9.15 15.73
N ARG A 363 -3.99 -9.66 14.49
CA ARG A 363 -4.42 -8.92 13.29
C ARG A 363 -5.93 -8.70 13.24
N PHE A 364 -6.72 -9.65 13.72
CA PHE A 364 -8.17 -9.49 13.83
C PHE A 364 -8.54 -8.40 14.84
N ALA A 365 -7.85 -8.34 15.98
CA ALA A 365 -8.05 -7.26 16.95
C ALA A 365 -7.71 -5.88 16.36
N GLN A 366 -6.62 -5.76 15.60
CA GLN A 366 -6.29 -4.53 14.88
C GLN A 366 -7.36 -4.20 13.83
N PHE A 367 -7.83 -5.17 13.05
CA PHE A 367 -8.93 -4.97 12.10
C PHE A 367 -10.16 -4.35 12.79
N LEU A 368 -10.58 -4.88 13.94
CA LEU A 368 -11.70 -4.34 14.72
C LEU A 368 -11.42 -2.93 15.27
N LEU A 369 -10.18 -2.65 15.68
CA LEU A 369 -9.75 -1.34 16.16
C LEU A 369 -9.81 -0.27 15.07
N TYR A 370 -9.30 -0.57 13.87
CA TYR A 370 -9.22 0.39 12.76
C TYR A 370 -10.52 0.53 11.97
N LEU A 371 -11.38 -0.49 11.95
CA LEU A 371 -12.62 -0.50 11.17
C LEU A 371 -13.54 0.72 11.40
N PRO A 372 -13.80 1.18 12.64
CA PRO A 372 -14.66 2.34 12.89
C PRO A 372 -14.18 3.62 12.20
N PHE A 373 -12.86 3.86 12.18
CA PHE A 373 -12.27 5.05 11.56
C PHE A 373 -12.48 5.04 10.04
N PHE A 374 -12.16 3.91 9.40
CA PHE A 374 -12.45 3.74 7.97
C PHE A 374 -13.96 3.84 7.68
N LEU A 375 -14.80 3.26 8.53
CA LEU A 375 -16.26 3.29 8.36
C LEU A 375 -16.79 4.71 8.38
N VAL A 376 -16.33 5.57 9.28
CA VAL A 376 -16.77 6.97 9.36
C VAL A 376 -16.45 7.70 8.05
N PHE A 377 -15.23 7.58 7.53
CA PHE A 377 -14.86 8.19 6.25
C PHE A 377 -15.68 7.63 5.09
N PHE A 378 -15.79 6.30 4.94
CA PHE A 378 -16.51 5.72 3.81
C PHE A 378 -18.02 5.93 3.91
N LEU A 379 -18.60 6.01 5.11
CA LEU A 379 -20.01 6.34 5.32
C LEU A 379 -20.29 7.78 4.92
N PHE A 380 -19.43 8.70 5.34
CA PHE A 380 -19.68 10.12 5.12
C PHE A 380 -19.12 10.62 3.79
N ASN A 381 -17.82 10.54 3.56
CA ASN A 381 -17.16 10.98 2.34
C ASN A 381 -17.47 10.03 1.17
N GLY A 382 -17.33 8.72 1.37
CA GLY A 382 -17.64 7.72 0.34
C GLY A 382 -19.13 7.48 0.10
N GLY A 383 -19.99 7.90 1.03
CA GLY A 383 -21.43 7.65 1.01
C GLY A 383 -22.22 8.95 0.86
N VAL A 384 -22.46 9.63 1.99
CA VAL A 384 -23.29 10.85 2.09
C VAL A 384 -22.86 11.94 1.12
N ARG A 385 -21.55 12.18 0.98
CA ARG A 385 -21.01 13.20 0.08
C ARG A 385 -21.19 12.78 -1.38
N LEU A 386 -20.69 11.62 -1.80
CA LEU A 386 -20.73 11.19 -3.21
C LEU A 386 -22.15 10.92 -3.70
N PHE A 387 -22.91 10.14 -2.94
CA PHE A 387 -24.21 9.62 -3.37
C PHE A 387 -25.41 10.43 -2.84
N GLY A 388 -25.19 11.30 -1.87
CA GLY A 388 -26.18 12.24 -1.36
C GLY A 388 -25.95 13.65 -1.89
N GLN A 389 -25.02 14.38 -1.28
CA GLN A 389 -24.77 15.79 -1.57
C GLN A 389 -24.32 16.04 -3.02
N MET A 390 -23.53 15.13 -3.59
CA MET A 390 -23.02 15.22 -4.96
C MET A 390 -23.79 14.30 -5.92
N ARG A 391 -25.00 13.86 -5.54
CA ARG A 391 -25.79 12.90 -6.32
C ARG A 391 -25.98 13.37 -7.75
N LEU A 392 -25.69 12.47 -8.68
CA LEU A 392 -25.91 12.64 -10.10
C LEU A 392 -27.29 12.09 -10.49
N ARG A 393 -27.85 12.59 -11.59
CA ARG A 393 -29.05 11.97 -12.19
C ARG A 393 -28.73 10.61 -12.78
N GLU A 394 -29.75 9.76 -12.88
CA GLU A 394 -29.63 8.54 -13.69
C GLU A 394 -29.58 8.87 -15.19
N TYR A 395 -28.92 7.99 -15.94
CA TYR A 395 -28.77 8.07 -17.40
C TYR A 395 -29.62 6.98 -18.06
N ASP A 396 -29.72 7.08 -19.39
CA ASP A 396 -30.58 6.28 -20.26
C ASP A 396 -30.43 4.75 -20.11
N SER A 397 -29.30 4.27 -19.59
CA SER A 397 -29.11 2.84 -19.28
C SER A 397 -28.46 2.61 -17.92
N PRO A 398 -28.73 1.44 -17.29
CA PRO A 398 -28.08 1.07 -16.03
C PRO A 398 -26.56 0.98 -16.13
N ALA A 399 -26.03 0.52 -17.27
CA ALA A 399 -24.60 0.42 -17.51
C ALA A 399 -23.95 1.82 -17.63
N LYS A 400 -24.58 2.72 -18.40
CA LYS A 400 -24.12 4.11 -18.54
C LYS A 400 -24.16 4.84 -17.20
N THR A 401 -25.21 4.65 -16.42
CA THR A 401 -25.31 5.22 -15.06
C THR A 401 -24.18 4.72 -14.16
N GLN A 402 -23.92 3.40 -14.13
CA GLN A 402 -22.82 2.83 -13.36
C GLN A 402 -21.47 3.45 -13.74
N LEU A 403 -21.17 3.46 -15.05
CA LEU A 403 -19.88 3.92 -15.56
C LEU A 403 -19.66 5.40 -15.26
N VAL A 404 -20.65 6.26 -15.56
CA VAL A 404 -20.50 7.70 -15.37
C VAL A 404 -20.43 8.07 -13.90
N TRP A 405 -21.27 7.46 -13.04
CA TRP A 405 -21.22 7.73 -11.60
C TRP A 405 -19.88 7.29 -11.02
N TRP A 406 -19.40 6.10 -11.39
CA TRP A 406 -18.10 5.63 -10.96
C TRP A 406 -16.97 6.56 -11.40
N LEU A 407 -16.88 6.93 -12.67
CA LEU A 407 -15.84 7.85 -13.16
C LEU A 407 -15.89 9.21 -12.45
N LYS A 408 -17.09 9.73 -12.16
CA LYS A 408 -17.27 10.97 -11.39
C LYS A 408 -16.84 10.82 -9.93
N ASN A 409 -17.12 9.66 -9.31
CA ASN A 409 -16.63 9.34 -7.98
C ASN A 409 -15.10 9.23 -7.94
N ILE A 410 -14.49 8.57 -8.93
CA ILE A 410 -13.04 8.50 -9.09
C ILE A 410 -12.43 9.89 -9.24
N TYR A 411 -13.01 10.74 -10.08
CA TYR A 411 -12.54 12.11 -10.25
C TYR A 411 -12.51 12.89 -8.92
N VAL A 412 -13.57 12.77 -8.12
CA VAL A 412 -13.67 13.47 -6.82
C VAL A 412 -12.72 12.87 -5.78
N MET A 413 -12.66 11.54 -5.67
CA MET A 413 -11.95 10.86 -4.58
C MET A 413 -10.46 10.67 -4.86
N LEU A 414 -10.07 10.49 -6.12
CA LEU A 414 -8.68 10.22 -6.51
C LEU A 414 -8.02 11.37 -7.27
N GLY A 415 -8.78 12.39 -7.71
CA GLY A 415 -8.22 13.51 -8.48
C GLY A 415 -7.10 14.26 -7.76
N GLY A 416 -7.21 14.43 -6.43
CA GLY A 416 -6.13 15.04 -5.64
C GLY A 416 -4.90 14.16 -5.55
N LEU A 417 -5.08 12.84 -5.40
CA LEU A 417 -3.97 11.88 -5.41
C LEU A 417 -3.24 11.86 -6.75
N VAL A 418 -3.95 12.02 -7.88
CA VAL A 418 -3.31 12.15 -9.20
C VAL A 418 -2.41 13.39 -9.26
N ILE A 419 -2.87 14.53 -8.75
CA ILE A 419 -2.06 15.76 -8.72
C ILE A 419 -0.82 15.57 -7.83
N VAL A 420 -0.97 14.94 -6.66
CA VAL A 420 0.15 14.60 -5.79
C VAL A 420 1.14 13.67 -6.50
N SER A 421 0.68 12.61 -7.16
CA SER A 421 1.54 11.72 -7.94
C SER A 421 2.27 12.47 -9.06
N LEU A 422 1.60 13.38 -9.76
CA LEU A 422 2.24 14.16 -10.84
C LEU A 422 3.30 15.10 -10.27
N PHE A 423 2.99 15.80 -9.18
CA PHE A 423 3.95 16.64 -8.48
C PHE A 423 5.19 15.85 -8.05
N GLU A 424 4.99 14.65 -7.53
CA GLU A 424 6.07 13.81 -7.02
C GLU A 424 6.93 13.19 -8.14
N TYR A 425 6.27 12.58 -9.13
CA TYR A 425 6.95 11.69 -10.08
C TYR A 425 7.31 12.34 -11.42
N VAL A 426 6.64 13.40 -11.86
CA VAL A 426 7.01 14.10 -13.12
C VAL A 426 8.44 14.66 -13.04
N PRO A 427 8.83 15.47 -12.05
CA PRO A 427 10.22 15.95 -11.95
C PRO A 427 11.20 14.79 -11.78
N PHE A 428 10.77 13.71 -11.12
CA PHE A 428 11.64 12.56 -10.88
C PHE A 428 11.97 11.81 -12.17
N LEU A 429 10.96 11.58 -13.01
CA LEU A 429 11.11 10.96 -14.33
C LEU A 429 11.92 11.84 -15.30
N LEU A 430 11.93 13.16 -15.08
CA LEU A 430 12.75 14.11 -15.82
C LEU A 430 14.20 14.21 -15.31
N GLY A 431 14.56 13.52 -14.23
CA GLY A 431 15.93 13.47 -13.70
C GLY A 431 16.30 14.59 -12.73
N TYR A 432 15.32 15.33 -12.18
CA TYR A 432 15.58 16.39 -11.19
C TYR A 432 15.52 15.89 -9.75
N GLY A 433 14.80 14.80 -9.51
CA GLY A 433 14.49 14.27 -8.18
C GLY A 433 12.99 14.31 -7.90
N THR A 434 12.58 13.76 -6.76
CA THR A 434 11.16 13.75 -6.34
C THR A 434 10.64 15.15 -6.04
N GLY A 435 9.33 15.33 -6.14
CA GLY A 435 8.67 16.62 -5.97
C GLY A 435 8.99 17.27 -4.64
N TRP A 436 8.87 16.55 -3.52
CA TRP A 436 9.17 17.13 -2.21
C TRP A 436 10.66 17.38 -1.98
N ALA A 437 11.54 16.52 -2.50
CA ALA A 437 12.98 16.76 -2.47
C ALA A 437 13.36 18.11 -3.12
N LEU A 438 12.75 18.43 -4.26
CA LEU A 438 12.99 19.71 -4.95
C LEU A 438 12.51 20.94 -4.18
N THR A 439 11.58 20.77 -3.23
CA THR A 439 11.13 21.86 -2.35
C THR A 439 11.96 21.98 -1.07
N GLY A 440 12.93 21.08 -0.85
CA GLY A 440 13.69 21.00 0.39
C GLY A 440 12.93 20.34 1.55
N LEU A 441 11.79 19.71 1.29
CA LEU A 441 10.92 19.09 2.30
C LEU A 441 10.90 17.56 2.16
N THR A 442 12.06 16.92 2.07
CA THR A 442 12.23 15.48 1.80
C THR A 442 11.51 14.56 2.80
N ILE A 443 11.20 15.05 4.00
CA ILE A 443 10.38 14.33 4.98
C ILE A 443 9.00 13.89 4.43
N PHE A 444 8.51 14.54 3.35
CA PHE A 444 7.24 14.20 2.69
C PHE A 444 7.38 13.30 1.46
N ASP A 445 8.60 12.96 1.00
CA ASP A 445 8.87 11.92 -0.03
C ASP A 445 8.62 10.48 0.51
N GLY A 446 8.05 10.37 1.72
CA GLY A 446 7.97 9.17 2.52
C GLY A 446 7.13 8.01 1.94
N PRO A 447 6.88 6.96 2.74
CA PRO A 447 6.29 5.71 2.26
C PRO A 447 4.89 5.87 1.65
N PHE A 448 4.19 6.96 1.96
CA PHE A 448 2.89 7.27 1.39
C PHE A 448 2.95 7.79 -0.05
N MET A 449 4.02 8.47 -0.49
CA MET A 449 4.17 8.83 -1.91
C MET A 449 4.30 7.56 -2.75
N SER A 450 5.19 6.66 -2.35
CA SER A 450 5.35 5.36 -3.01
C SER A 450 4.15 4.42 -2.83
N ALA A 451 3.31 4.60 -1.80
CA ALA A 451 2.08 3.82 -1.63
C ALA A 451 0.96 4.21 -2.61
N LEU A 452 1.07 5.33 -3.33
CA LEU A 452 0.06 5.75 -4.31
C LEU A 452 -0.16 4.70 -5.42
N VAL A 453 0.89 3.95 -5.78
CA VAL A 453 0.80 2.82 -6.74
C VAL A 453 -0.15 1.71 -6.26
N LEU A 454 -0.35 1.60 -4.94
CA LEU A 454 -1.25 0.65 -4.29
C LEU A 454 -2.64 1.23 -4.04
N ILE A 455 -2.68 2.43 -3.48
CA ILE A 455 -3.92 3.10 -3.07
C ILE A 455 -4.82 3.37 -4.28
N PHE A 456 -4.23 3.80 -5.40
CA PHE A 456 -5.00 4.20 -6.57
C PHE A 456 -5.80 3.02 -7.20
N PRO A 457 -5.19 1.87 -7.57
CA PRO A 457 -5.95 0.74 -8.12
C PRO A 457 -7.00 0.17 -7.15
N GLN A 458 -6.69 0.14 -5.85
CA GLN A 458 -7.60 -0.38 -4.83
C GLN A 458 -8.87 0.45 -4.75
N PHE A 459 -8.74 1.78 -4.56
CA PHE A 459 -9.90 2.65 -4.51
C PHE A 459 -10.61 2.77 -5.85
N PHE A 460 -9.88 2.64 -6.96
CA PHE A 460 -10.50 2.56 -8.29
C PHE A 460 -11.55 1.44 -8.37
N VAL A 461 -11.20 0.23 -7.93
CA VAL A 461 -12.11 -0.92 -7.89
C VAL A 461 -13.18 -0.77 -6.80
N LEU A 462 -12.80 -0.36 -5.59
CA LEU A 462 -13.73 -0.28 -4.46
C LEU A 462 -14.84 0.77 -4.69
N PHE A 463 -14.53 1.90 -5.34
CA PHE A 463 -15.59 2.87 -5.68
C PHE A 463 -16.51 2.37 -6.80
N PHE A 464 -16.06 1.46 -7.67
CA PHE A 464 -16.96 0.79 -8.62
C PHE A 464 -17.99 -0.06 -7.85
N VAL A 465 -17.52 -0.85 -6.90
CA VAL A 465 -18.34 -1.70 -6.02
C VAL A 465 -19.31 -0.85 -5.18
N ALA A 466 -18.82 0.21 -4.54
CA ALA A 466 -19.65 1.11 -3.74
C ALA A 466 -20.75 1.80 -4.57
N THR A 467 -20.42 2.23 -5.79
CA THR A 467 -21.39 2.82 -6.74
C THR A 467 -22.47 1.80 -7.09
N TYR A 468 -22.10 0.55 -7.34
CA TYR A 468 -23.05 -0.52 -7.64
C TYR A 468 -24.00 -0.78 -6.47
N PHE A 469 -23.47 -0.88 -5.23
CA PHE A 469 -24.31 -1.13 -4.05
C PHE A 469 -25.24 0.03 -3.73
N TYR A 470 -24.79 1.28 -3.87
CA TYR A 470 -25.68 2.42 -3.70
C TYR A 470 -26.84 2.37 -4.70
N ARG A 471 -26.56 2.07 -5.97
CA ARG A 471 -27.60 1.93 -7.00
C ARG A 471 -28.59 0.79 -6.74
N LYS A 472 -28.16 -0.27 -6.07
CA LYS A 472 -29.02 -1.42 -5.70
C LYS A 472 -29.81 -1.21 -4.41
N THR A 473 -29.34 -0.34 -3.52
CA THR A 473 -29.92 -0.20 -2.17
C THR A 473 -30.54 1.16 -1.89
N GLY A 474 -30.24 2.19 -2.67
CA GLY A 474 -30.72 3.56 -2.45
C GLY A 474 -30.18 4.23 -1.18
N LYS A 475 -29.32 3.55 -0.42
CA LYS A 475 -28.80 3.99 0.89
C LYS A 475 -27.29 3.89 0.94
N VAL A 476 -26.68 4.74 1.77
CA VAL A 476 -25.21 4.85 1.84
C VAL A 476 -24.54 3.69 2.58
N TYR A 477 -25.28 2.86 3.32
CA TYR A 477 -24.73 1.92 4.29
C TYR A 477 -23.94 0.76 3.68
N LEU A 478 -24.49 0.02 2.71
CA LEU A 478 -23.89 -1.24 2.23
C LEU A 478 -22.52 -1.01 1.56
N GLY A 479 -22.46 -0.02 0.66
CA GLY A 479 -21.22 0.39 -0.02
C GLY A 479 -20.12 0.78 0.97
N SER A 480 -20.48 1.60 1.95
CA SER A 480 -19.54 2.09 2.96
C SER A 480 -19.05 1.00 3.90
N LEU A 481 -19.92 0.11 4.37
CA LEU A 481 -19.55 -1.03 5.22
C LEU A 481 -18.58 -1.97 4.50
N VAL A 482 -18.92 -2.42 3.29
CA VAL A 482 -18.06 -3.35 2.53
C VAL A 482 -16.71 -2.72 2.20
N THR A 483 -16.71 -1.45 1.76
CA THR A 483 -15.46 -0.74 1.46
C THR A 483 -14.59 -0.59 2.71
N ALA A 484 -15.17 -0.16 3.83
CA ALA A 484 -14.43 0.00 5.09
C ALA A 484 -13.84 -1.33 5.59
N MET A 485 -14.60 -2.43 5.52
CA MET A 485 -14.10 -3.75 5.91
C MET A 485 -12.95 -4.23 5.02
N ILE A 486 -13.03 -4.04 3.69
CA ILE A 486 -11.95 -4.45 2.80
C ILE A 486 -10.69 -3.59 3.04
N VAL A 487 -10.84 -2.27 3.22
CA VAL A 487 -9.70 -1.37 3.48
C VAL A 487 -9.06 -1.64 4.84
N ALA A 488 -9.86 -1.87 5.88
CA ALA A 488 -9.35 -2.29 7.19
C ALA A 488 -8.62 -3.63 7.10
N TRP A 489 -9.12 -4.57 6.29
CA TRP A 489 -8.46 -5.86 6.10
C TRP A 489 -7.15 -5.73 5.32
N ILE A 490 -7.09 -4.93 4.26
CA ILE A 490 -5.84 -4.68 3.51
C ILE A 490 -4.78 -4.08 4.44
N THR A 491 -5.15 -3.10 5.26
CA THR A 491 -4.21 -2.39 6.13
C THR A 491 -3.76 -3.21 7.33
N CYS A 492 -4.60 -4.09 7.88
CA CYS A 492 -4.27 -4.89 9.08
C CYS A 492 -3.82 -6.33 8.76
N GLY A 493 -4.26 -6.88 7.63
CA GLY A 493 -4.00 -8.26 7.21
C GLY A 493 -2.64 -8.44 6.54
N GLY A 494 -2.25 -7.51 5.67
CA GLY A 494 -1.01 -7.58 4.88
C GLY A 494 0.19 -6.82 5.46
N ALA A 495 -0.04 -5.87 6.38
CA ALA A 495 1.03 -5.00 6.89
C ALA A 495 1.91 -5.66 7.96
N ALA A 496 3.09 -5.09 8.21
CA ALA A 496 3.90 -5.43 9.39
C ALA A 496 3.10 -5.15 10.68
N TYR A 497 3.28 -6.01 11.67
CA TYR A 497 2.56 -6.01 12.94
C TYR A 497 3.62 -6.01 14.06
N PHE A 498 3.61 -4.99 14.91
CA PHE A 498 4.63 -4.77 15.94
C PHE A 498 4.08 -4.91 17.36
#